data_AF-A0A3A8L3E1-F1
#
_entry.id   AF-A0A3A8L3E1-F1
#
_cell.length_a   1.000
_cell.length_b   1.000
_cell.length_c   1.000
_cell.angle_alpha   90.00
_cell.angle_beta   90.00
_cell.angle_gamma   90.00
#
_symmetry.space_group_name_H-M   'P 1'
#
loop_
_entity.id
_entity.type
_entity.pdbx_description
1 polymer ?
#
loop_
_entity_poly.entity_id
_entity_poly.type
_entity_poly.pdbx_seq_one_letter_code
_entity_poly.pdbx_strand_id
1 'polypeptide(L)' 'MVLESFQVGTGDVPTVLLHGFLGSGRNLRSLAVAWTQADPRRRILLPDLTGHGQSPA' A
#
# COMPACT_ATOMS: atom_id res chain seq x y z
N MET A 1 5.28 11.42 -13.24
CA MET A 1 5.99 10.47 -12.35
C MET A 1 4.93 9.58 -11.72
N VAL A 2 5.05 8.26 -11.87
CA VAL A 2 4.13 7.28 -11.25
C VAL A 2 4.91 6.65 -10.09
N LEU A 3 4.32 6.60 -8.90
CA LEU A 3 4.92 5.95 -7.74
C LEU A 3 4.80 4.44 -7.88
N GLU A 4 5.83 3.71 -7.46
CA GLU A 4 5.72 2.26 -7.30
C GLU A 4 4.71 1.94 -6.21
N SER A 5 3.86 0.95 -6.44
CA SER A 5 2.82 0.58 -5.49
C SER A 5 2.51 -0.91 -5.51
N PHE A 6 2.24 -1.44 -4.33
CA PHE A 6 1.76 -2.81 -4.17
C PHE A 6 0.27 -2.82 -3.85
N GLN A 7 -0.49 -3.70 -4.51
CA GLN A 7 -1.92 -3.87 -4.24
C GLN A 7 -2.18 -5.13 -3.40
N VAL A 8 -3.11 -5.01 -2.45
CA VAL A 8 -3.69 -6.14 -1.71
C VAL A 8 -5.21 -6.10 -1.84
N GLY A 9 -5.81 -7.25 -2.15
CA GLY A 9 -7.25 -7.37 -2.36
C GLY A 9 -7.71 -6.92 -3.74
N THR A 10 -8.99 -7.18 -4.03
CA THR A 10 -9.64 -6.94 -5.32
C THR A 10 -11.01 -6.28 -5.18
N GLY A 11 -11.40 -5.90 -3.97
CA GLY A 11 -12.70 -5.29 -3.70
C GLY A 11 -12.89 -3.91 -4.35
N ASP A 12 -14.11 -3.41 -4.25
CA ASP A 12 -14.56 -2.17 -4.90
C ASP A 12 -14.34 -0.91 -4.05
N VAL A 13 -13.95 -1.04 -2.79
CA VAL A 13 -13.61 0.07 -1.89
C VAL A 13 -12.10 0.33 -1.94
N PRO A 14 -11.63 1.36 -2.66
CA PRO A 14 -10.21 1.70 -2.70
C PRO A 14 -9.76 2.28 -1.34
N THR A 15 -8.56 1.93 -0.91
CA THR A 15 -7.92 2.48 0.28
C THR A 15 -6.42 2.64 0.01
N VAL A 16 -5.82 3.75 0.45
CA VAL A 16 -4.37 3.98 0.32
C VAL A 16 -3.76 4.01 1.72
N LEU A 17 -2.70 3.23 1.95
CA LEU A 17 -1.94 3.29 3.20
C LEU A 17 -0.55 3.85 2.94
N LEU A 18 -0.24 4.98 3.57
CA LEU A 18 1.05 5.65 3.44
C LEU A 18 1.96 5.28 4.61
N HIS A 19 3.21 4.96 4.31
CA HIS A 19 4.24 4.78 5.32
C HIS A 19 4.76 6.14 5.81
N GLY A 20 5.43 6.13 6.97
CA GLY A 20 6.11 7.29 7.53
C GLY A 20 7.56 7.45 7.04
N PHE A 21 8.30 8.34 7.70
CA PHE A 21 9.72 8.61 7.43
C PHE A 21 10.57 7.32 7.45
N LEU A 22 11.49 7.18 6.49
CA LEU A 22 12.36 6.00 6.28
C LEU A 22 11.60 4.68 6.04
N GLY A 23 10.30 4.75 5.73
CA GLY A 23 9.47 3.59 5.43
C GLY A 23 9.40 3.24 3.94
N SER A 24 8.61 2.21 3.64
CA SER A 24 8.18 1.78 2.32
C SER A 24 6.76 1.19 2.43
N GLY A 25 6.02 1.12 1.33
CA GLY A 25 4.69 0.49 1.28
C GLY A 25 4.72 -0.96 1.77
N ARG A 26 5.85 -1.67 1.55
CA ARG A 26 6.04 -3.05 2.01
C ARG A 26 5.99 -3.20 3.53
N ASN A 27 6.36 -2.17 4.30
CA ASN A 27 6.27 -2.22 5.77
C ASN A 27 4.83 -2.36 6.27
N LEU A 28 3.83 -1.97 5.46
CA LEU A 28 2.41 -2.01 5.80
C LEU A 28 1.67 -3.25 5.25
N ARG A 29 2.40 -4.19 4.60
CA ARG A 29 1.79 -5.32 3.89
C ARG A 29 0.99 -6.26 4.80
N SER A 30 1.51 -6.60 5.98
CA SER A 30 0.83 -7.52 6.91
C SER A 30 -0.50 -6.92 7.40
N LEU A 31 -0.51 -5.62 7.71
CA LEU A 31 -1.72 -4.89 8.06
C LEU A 31 -2.73 -4.89 6.90
N ALA A 32 -2.29 -4.60 5.68
CA ALA A 32 -3.17 -4.60 4.51
C ALA A 32 -3.79 -5.99 4.26
N VAL A 33 -3.00 -7.07 4.39
CA VAL A 33 -3.51 -8.44 4.27
C VAL A 33 -4.58 -8.73 5.32
N ALA A 34 -4.27 -8.50 6.60
CA ALA A 34 -5.23 -8.73 7.68
C ALA A 34 -6.51 -7.91 7.50
N TRP A 35 -6.38 -6.66 7.03
CA TRP A 35 -7.54 -5.79 6.81
C TRP A 35 -8.41 -6.27 5.65
N THR A 36 -7.82 -6.68 4.52
CA THR A 36 -8.59 -7.25 3.40
C THR A 36 -9.24 -8.59 3.74
N GLN A 37 -8.67 -9.36 4.67
CA GLN A 37 -9.31 -10.58 5.20
C GLN A 37 -10.51 -10.24 6.09
N ALA A 38 -10.42 -9.18 6.90
CA ALA A 38 -11.50 -8.72 7.76
C ALA A 38 -12.63 -7.99 7.00
N ASP A 39 -12.31 -7.29 5.91
CA ASP A 39 -13.27 -6.58 5.05
C ASP A 39 -12.91 -6.81 3.57
N PRO A 40 -13.42 -7.89 2.94
CA PRO A 40 -13.09 -8.27 1.56
C PRO A 40 -13.50 -7.26 0.48
N ARG A 41 -14.32 -6.26 0.82
CA ARG A 41 -14.67 -5.16 -0.10
C ARG A 41 -13.50 -4.22 -0.34
N ARG A 42 -12.43 -4.30 0.45
CA ARG A 42 -11.28 -3.41 0.32
C ARG A 42 -10.31 -3.86 -0.77
N ARG A 43 -9.83 -2.87 -1.51
CA ARG A 43 -8.64 -2.94 -2.36
C ARG A 43 -7.65 -1.89 -1.89
N ILE A 44 -6.55 -2.35 -1.32
CA ILE A 44 -5.58 -1.49 -0.64
C ILE A 44 -4.35 -1.29 -1.53
N LEU A 45 -3.95 -0.03 -1.74
CA LEU A 45 -2.70 0.34 -2.39
C LEU A 45 -1.69 0.81 -1.33
N LEU A 46 -0.46 0.33 -1.48
CA LEU A 46 0.69 0.58 -0.61
C LEU A 46 1.78 1.22 -1.46
N PRO A 47 1.73 2.54 -1.72
CA PRO A 47 2.76 3.21 -2.50
C PRO A 47 4.05 3.37 -1.70
N ASP A 48 5.16 3.35 -2.41
CA ASP A 48 6.43 3.91 -1.92
C ASP A 48 6.43 5.42 -2.22
N LEU A 49 6.63 6.27 -1.20
CA LEU A 49 6.76 7.71 -1.40
C LEU A 49 8.02 8.04 -2.23
N THR A 50 8.08 9.21 -2.86
CA THR A 50 9.23 9.66 -3.66
C THR A 50 10.55 9.48 -2.90
N GLY A 51 11.55 8.89 -3.56
CA GLY A 51 12.85 8.57 -2.98
C GLY A 51 12.86 7.43 -1.93
N HIS A 52 11.75 6.72 -1.75
CA HIS A 52 11.64 5.58 -0.83
C HIS A 52 11.36 4.29 -1.60
N GLY A 53 11.76 3.14 -1.02
CA GLY A 53 11.49 1.82 -1.56
C GLY A 53 11.97 1.66 -3.02
N GLN A 54 11.04 1.48 -3.95
CA GLN A 54 11.31 1.39 -5.39
C GLN A 54 10.86 2.63 -6.18
N SER A 55 10.26 3.62 -5.51
CA SER A 55 9.88 4.88 -6.16
C SER A 55 11.10 5.75 -6.44
N PRO A 56 11.19 6.40 -7.63
CA PRO A 56 12.29 7.27 -7.97
C PRO A 56 12.35 8.51 -7.05
N ALA A 57 13.55 9.08 -6.94
CA ALA A 57 13.80 10.37 -6.28
C ALA A 57 13.56 11.53 -7.24
#